data_AF-C0VQ42-F1
#
_entry.id   AF-C0VQ42-F1
#
_cell.length_a   1.000
_cell.length_b   1.000
_cell.length_c   1.000
_cell.angle_alpha   90.00
_cell.angle_beta   90.00
_cell.angle_gamma   90.00
#
_symmetry.space_group_name_H-M   'P 1'
#
loop_
_entity.id
_entity.type
_entity.pdbx_description
1 polymer ?
#
loop_
_entity_poly.entity_id
_entity_poly.type
_entity_poly.pdbx_seq_one_letter_code
_entity_poly.pdbx_strand_id
1 'polypeptide(L)'
;MNKTRLVMMAALLGSAMGLAACQSTTAQKPSIEAEQRHAHQKRELTPEQRAEWQAKREQRLEHREQMRAKHKAERAKVEQACQGKKIGERVNVQLNNRVIEGTCEVRFTPDKSQFKRGSNATT
;
A
#
# COMPACT_ATOMS: atom_id res chain seq x y z
N MET A 1 -29.97 19.34 48.82
CA MET A 1 -31.44 19.38 48.95
C MET A 1 -32.07 19.18 47.56
N ASN A 2 -32.96 18.18 47.48
CA ASN A 2 -34.06 17.92 46.51
C ASN A 2 -33.69 17.66 45.03
N LYS A 3 -33.83 16.45 44.44
CA LYS A 3 -35.03 15.64 44.07
C LYS A 3 -36.04 16.51 43.28
N THR A 4 -36.54 16.19 42.07
CA THR A 4 -36.84 14.91 41.40
C THR A 4 -37.25 15.16 39.94
N ARG A 5 -36.93 14.21 39.05
CA ARG A 5 -37.71 13.64 37.92
C ARG A 5 -38.66 14.53 37.09
N LEU A 6 -38.49 14.45 35.77
CA LEU A 6 -39.62 14.24 34.86
C LEU A 6 -39.22 13.20 33.79
N VAL A 7 -39.87 12.05 33.87
CA VAL A 7 -39.89 10.98 32.87
C VAL A 7 -41.13 11.22 32.02
N MET A 8 -41.00 11.20 30.69
CA MET A 8 -42.14 11.07 29.78
C MET A 8 -41.87 9.85 28.88
N MET A 9 -42.68 8.83 29.12
CA MET A 9 -42.79 7.57 28.39
C MET A 9 -43.52 7.82 27.05
N ALA A 10 -42.97 7.31 25.94
CA ALA A 10 -43.47 6.18 25.14
C ALA A 10 -44.74 6.42 24.31
N ALA A 11 -44.63 6.20 22.99
CA ALA A 11 -45.67 5.54 22.20
C ALA A 11 -45.01 4.86 20.97
N LEU A 12 -45.17 3.53 20.90
CA LEU A 12 -44.73 2.65 19.82
C LEU A 12 -45.80 2.59 18.72
N LEU A 13 -45.37 2.71 17.46
CA LEU A 13 -46.00 2.19 16.24
C LEU A 13 -44.81 1.83 15.32
N GLY A 14 -44.56 0.62 14.83
CA GLY A 14 -45.44 -0.51 14.54
C GLY A 14 -45.38 -0.79 13.04
N SER A 15 -44.32 -1.44 12.55
CA SER A 15 -44.33 -2.11 11.24
C SER A 15 -43.27 -3.22 11.20
N ALA A 16 -43.75 -4.46 11.38
CA ALA A 16 -43.02 -5.64 10.98
C ALA A 16 -43.39 -5.98 9.52
N MET A 17 -42.44 -6.65 8.87
CA MET A 17 -42.55 -7.53 7.69
C MET A 17 -42.00 -6.98 6.39
N GLY A 18 -40.88 -7.61 5.97
CA GLY A 18 -40.34 -7.58 4.63
C GLY A 18 -38.83 -7.78 4.57
N LEU A 19 -38.29 -8.91 5.06
CA LEU A 19 -36.98 -9.36 4.55
C LEU A 19 -37.20 -9.88 3.13
N ALA A 20 -37.17 -8.98 2.15
CA ALA A 20 -36.98 -9.41 0.78
C ALA A 20 -35.61 -10.10 0.72
N ALA A 21 -35.61 -11.42 0.53
CA ALA A 21 -34.40 -12.17 0.28
C ALA A 21 -33.68 -11.54 -0.92
N CYS A 22 -32.44 -11.08 -0.73
CA CYS A 22 -31.54 -10.84 -1.84
C CYS A 22 -31.25 -12.20 -2.51
N GLN A 23 -32.07 -12.60 -3.48
CA GLN A 23 -31.64 -13.60 -4.46
C GLN A 23 -30.51 -12.94 -5.27
N SER A 24 -29.28 -13.16 -4.80
CA SER A 24 -28.06 -12.87 -5.54
C SER A 24 -27.96 -13.81 -6.73
N THR A 25 -28.70 -13.51 -7.79
CA THR A 25 -28.28 -13.87 -9.15
C THR A 25 -27.45 -12.72 -9.67
N THR A 26 -26.13 -12.83 -9.58
CA THR A 26 -25.25 -11.99 -10.39
C THR A 26 -25.38 -12.49 -11.81
N ALA A 27 -26.34 -11.94 -12.56
CA ALA A 27 -26.26 -11.96 -14.01
C ALA A 27 -24.93 -11.29 -14.38
N GLN A 28 -23.96 -12.09 -14.80
CA GLN A 28 -22.66 -11.61 -15.29
C GLN A 28 -22.91 -10.60 -16.40
N LYS A 29 -22.70 -9.32 -16.09
CA LYS A 29 -22.47 -8.31 -17.13
C LYS A 29 -21.23 -8.76 -17.91
N PRO A 30 -21.27 -8.81 -19.26
CA PRO A 30 -20.09 -9.12 -20.04
C PRO A 30 -19.00 -8.10 -19.70
N SER A 31 -17.84 -8.61 -19.30
CA SER A 31 -16.66 -7.84 -18.93
C SER A 31 -16.14 -7.04 -20.12
N ILE A 32 -16.59 -5.80 -20.28
CA ILE A 32 -15.94 -4.78 -21.12
C ILE A 32 -14.72 -4.24 -20.35
N GLU A 33 -13.80 -5.11 -19.95
CA GLU A 33 -12.59 -4.73 -19.20
C GLU A 33 -11.32 -5.32 -19.83
N ALA A 34 -11.40 -5.86 -21.05
CA ALA A 34 -10.24 -6.41 -21.75
C ALA A 34 -9.55 -5.43 -22.72
N GLU A 35 -10.12 -4.25 -23.01
CA GLU A 35 -9.69 -3.43 -24.16
C GLU A 35 -9.39 -1.96 -23.82
N GLN A 36 -8.69 -1.72 -22.71
CA GLN A 36 -8.05 -0.42 -22.45
C GLN A 36 -6.58 -0.60 -22.06
N ARG A 37 -5.80 -1.23 -22.95
CA ARG A 37 -4.35 -1.02 -22.94
C ARG A 37 -4.10 0.36 -23.50
N HIS A 38 -3.87 1.36 -22.64
CA HIS A 38 -3.51 2.71 -23.08
C HIS A 38 -2.25 2.65 -23.96
N ALA A 39 -2.44 2.74 -25.27
CA ALA A 39 -1.37 3.01 -26.21
C ALA A 39 -0.87 4.44 -25.93
N HIS A 40 0.21 4.57 -25.16
CA HIS A 40 0.90 5.85 -25.05
C HIS A 40 1.46 6.21 -26.42
N GLN A 41 0.72 7.01 -27.18
CA GLN A 41 1.28 7.66 -28.36
C GLN A 41 2.48 8.48 -27.90
N LYS A 42 3.65 8.17 -28.47
CA LYS A 42 4.93 8.80 -28.12
C LYS A 42 4.91 10.23 -28.66
N ARG A 43 4.28 11.15 -27.93
CA ARG A 43 4.23 12.56 -28.33
C ARG A 43 5.66 13.09 -28.41
N GLU A 44 6.08 13.55 -29.59
CA GLU A 44 7.39 14.14 -29.77
C GLU A 44 7.45 15.47 -29.00
N LEU A 45 8.39 15.55 -28.06
CA LEU A 45 8.60 16.74 -27.24
C LEU A 45 9.35 17.81 -28.04
N THR A 46 8.95 19.07 -27.88
CA THR A 46 9.73 20.21 -28.37
C THR A 46 11.09 20.27 -27.66
N PRO A 47 12.11 20.95 -28.23
CA PRO A 47 13.42 21.09 -27.58
C PRO A 47 13.33 21.67 -26.16
N GLU A 48 12.49 22.68 -25.96
CA GLU A 48 12.26 23.30 -24.64
C GLU A 48 11.63 22.32 -23.64
N GLN A 49 10.56 21.60 -24.04
CA GLN A 49 9.93 20.59 -23.20
C GLN A 49 10.88 19.45 -22.84
N ARG A 50 11.79 19.09 -23.76
CA ARG A 50 12.82 18.08 -23.50
C ARG A 50 13.81 18.55 -22.44
N ALA A 51 14.24 19.81 -22.49
CA ALA A 51 15.12 20.40 -21.49
C ALA A 51 14.46 20.46 -20.10
N GLU A 52 13.21 20.91 -20.01
CA GLU A 52 12.45 20.91 -18.75
C GLU A 52 12.31 19.49 -18.19
N TRP A 53 11.99 18.52 -19.04
CA TRP A 53 11.84 17.13 -18.61
C TRP A 53 13.15 16.50 -18.13
N GLN A 54 14.27 16.86 -18.75
CA GLN A 54 15.61 16.47 -18.32
C GLN A 54 15.95 17.04 -16.94
N ALA A 55 15.80 18.35 -16.75
CA ALA A 55 16.03 19.00 -15.46
C ALA A 55 15.16 18.36 -14.35
N LYS A 56 13.88 18.12 -14.64
CA LYS A 56 12.97 17.44 -13.70
C LYS A 56 13.36 15.99 -13.46
N ARG A 57 13.98 15.30 -14.41
CA ARG A 57 14.50 13.94 -14.21
C ARG A 57 15.68 13.94 -13.26
N GLU A 58 16.61 14.87 -13.42
CA GLU A 58 17.80 14.99 -12.57
C GLU A 58 17.39 15.24 -11.11
N GLN A 59 16.50 16.21 -10.87
CA GLN A 59 15.97 16.46 -9.53
C GLN A 59 15.29 15.23 -8.91
N ARG A 60 14.53 14.46 -9.71
CA ARG A 60 13.90 13.22 -9.24
C ARG A 60 14.93 12.14 -8.91
N LEU A 61 16.01 12.05 -9.66
CA LEU A 61 17.07 11.07 -9.42
C LEU A 61 17.80 11.38 -8.11
N GLU A 62 18.19 12.63 -7.90
CA GLU A 62 18.84 13.07 -6.66
C GLU A 62 17.96 12.79 -5.43
N HIS A 63 16.69 13.20 -5.48
CA HIS A 63 15.76 12.94 -4.39
C HIS A 63 15.60 11.43 -4.12
N ARG A 64 15.49 10.62 -5.19
CA ARG A 64 15.36 9.16 -5.05
C ARG A 64 16.61 8.54 -4.41
N GLU A 65 17.80 9.05 -4.72
CA GLU A 65 19.05 8.57 -4.14
C GLU A 65 19.15 8.89 -2.66
N GLN A 66 18.80 10.13 -2.27
CA GLN A 66 18.74 10.53 -0.87
C GLN A 66 17.77 9.64 -0.07
N MET A 67 16.56 9.43 -0.61
CA MET A 67 15.56 8.58 0.04
C MET A 67 16.01 7.11 0.11
N ARG A 68 16.69 6.60 -0.93
CA ARG A 68 17.26 5.24 -0.90
C ARG A 68 18.31 5.10 0.19
N ALA A 69 19.21 6.06 0.34
CA ALA A 69 20.24 6.05 1.38
C ALA A 69 19.61 6.05 2.78
N LYS A 70 18.61 6.91 3.01
CA LYS A 70 17.85 6.95 4.26
C LYS A 70 17.21 5.59 4.59
N HIS A 71 16.44 5.03 3.67
CA HIS A 71 15.77 3.75 3.89
C HIS A 71 16.74 2.59 4.09
N LYS A 72 17.90 2.60 3.42
CA LYS A 72 18.95 1.59 3.64
C LYS A 72 19.46 1.64 5.08
N ALA A 73 19.73 2.83 5.60
CA ALA A 73 20.19 3.01 6.97
C ALA A 73 19.12 2.61 8.01
N GLU A 74 17.86 2.98 7.78
CA GLU A 74 16.74 2.57 8.63
C GLU A 74 16.57 1.05 8.65
N ARG A 75 16.63 0.41 7.48
CA ARG A 75 16.52 -1.05 7.35
C ARG A 75 17.65 -1.78 8.07
N ALA A 76 18.88 -1.29 7.95
CA ALA A 76 20.03 -1.89 8.64
C ALA A 76 19.84 -1.89 10.17
N LYS A 77 19.26 -0.82 10.75
CA LYS A 77 18.94 -0.77 12.19
C LYS A 77 17.91 -1.83 12.59
N VAL A 78 16.89 -2.05 11.77
CA VAL A 78 15.88 -3.09 12.01
C VAL A 78 16.51 -4.48 11.94
N GLU A 79 17.31 -4.74 10.89
CA GLU A 79 17.99 -6.02 10.71
C GLU A 79 18.95 -6.32 11.87
N GLN A 80 19.69 -5.31 12.35
CA GLN A 80 20.58 -5.44 13.49
C GLN A 80 19.85 -5.84 14.78
N ALA A 81 18.63 -5.32 15.01
CA ALA A 81 17.86 -5.68 16.20
C ALA A 81 17.49 -7.18 16.27
N CYS A 82 17.46 -7.86 15.11
CA CYS A 82 17.18 -9.29 15.02
C CYS A 82 18.43 -10.18 15.00
N GLN A 83 19.65 -9.62 14.96
CA GLN A 83 20.87 -10.41 14.99
C GLN A 83 21.03 -11.11 16.34
N GLY A 84 21.23 -12.44 16.32
CA GLY A 84 21.35 -13.26 17.53
C GLY A 84 20.03 -13.51 18.27
N LYS A 85 18.90 -13.02 17.76
CA LYS A 85 17.57 -13.27 18.33
C LYS A 85 16.94 -14.53 17.76
N LYS A 86 16.05 -15.16 18.54
CA LYS A 86 15.28 -16.32 18.05
C LYS A 86 14.17 -15.87 17.10
N ILE A 87 13.80 -16.76 16.17
CA ILE A 87 12.62 -16.55 15.32
C ILE A 87 11.39 -16.41 16.24
N GLY A 88 10.58 -15.39 16.00
CA GLY A 88 9.39 -15.05 16.80
C GLY A 88 9.68 -14.21 18.05
N GLU A 89 10.94 -13.93 18.38
CA GLU A 89 11.30 -13.09 19.53
C GLU A 89 10.86 -11.63 19.28
N ARG A 90 10.29 -11.00 20.32
CA ARG A 90 9.90 -9.58 20.27
C ARG A 90 11.13 -8.69 20.34
N VAL A 91 11.15 -7.65 19.51
CA VAL A 91 12.20 -6.63 19.47
C VAL A 91 11.59 -5.24 19.38
N ASN A 92 12.28 -4.27 19.96
CA ASN A 92 11.89 -2.86 19.94
C ASN A 92 12.99 -2.06 19.25
N VAL A 93 12.64 -1.36 18.17
CA VAL A 93 13.60 -0.61 17.34
C VAL A 93 13.26 0.88 17.40
N GLN A 94 14.24 1.73 17.75
CA GLN A 94 14.03 3.17 17.73
C GLN A 94 14.35 3.76 16.35
N LEU A 95 13.33 4.31 15.69
CA LEU A 95 13.40 4.93 14.37
C LEU A 95 12.63 6.26 14.38
N ASN A 96 13.24 7.34 13.90
CA ASN A 96 12.61 8.66 13.80
C ASN A 96 11.93 9.10 15.11
N ASN A 97 12.65 8.96 16.23
CA ASN A 97 12.19 9.31 17.59
C ASN A 97 10.97 8.53 18.08
N ARG A 98 10.63 7.41 17.44
CA ARG A 98 9.57 6.50 17.86
C ARG A 98 10.15 5.12 18.08
N VAL A 99 9.59 4.40 19.04
CA VAL A 99 9.90 2.98 19.25
C VAL A 99 8.89 2.16 18.47
N ILE A 100 9.39 1.24 17.64
CA ILE A 100 8.60 0.32 16.84
C ILE A 100 8.77 -1.07 17.44
N GLU A 101 7.69 -1.64 17.93
CA GLU A 101 7.67 -3.02 18.42
C GLU A 101 7.39 -3.97 17.26
N GLY A 102 8.07 -5.11 17.25
CA GLY A 102 7.90 -6.13 16.24
C GLY A 102 8.44 -7.48 16.69
N THR A 103 8.44 -8.44 15.76
CA THR A 103 9.00 -9.77 15.97
C THR A 103 9.99 -10.11 14.86
N CYS A 104 11.02 -10.87 15.19
CA CYS A 104 11.99 -11.32 14.21
C CYS A 104 11.45 -12.52 13.43
N GLU A 105 11.47 -12.43 12.10
CA GLU A 105 11.06 -13.51 11.19
C GLU A 105 12.15 -13.78 10.16
N VAL A 106 12.18 -15.00 9.61
CA VAL A 106 13.05 -15.35 8.50
C VAL A 106 12.24 -15.29 7.21
N ARG A 107 12.74 -14.52 6.23
CA ARG A 107 12.13 -14.43 4.89
C ARG A 107 13.13 -14.84 3.83
N PHE A 108 12.69 -15.70 2.93
CA PHE A 108 13.45 -15.99 1.73
C PHE A 108 13.33 -14.81 0.74
N THR A 109 14.47 -14.22 0.40
CA THR A 109 14.56 -13.24 -0.69
C THR A 109 15.46 -13.86 -1.76
N PRO A 110 14.94 -14.20 -2.94
CA PRO A 110 15.75 -14.83 -3.95
C PRO A 110 16.74 -13.81 -4.55
N ASP A 111 17.90 -14.30 -4.97
CA ASP A 111 18.88 -13.46 -5.66
C ASP A 111 18.33 -13.04 -7.04
N LYS A 112 18.15 -11.74 -7.21
CA LYS A 112 17.62 -11.14 -8.44
C LYS A 112 18.54 -11.38 -9.64
N SER A 113 19.84 -11.59 -9.43
CA SER A 113 20.79 -11.88 -10.50
C SER A 113 20.48 -13.21 -11.23
N GLN A 114 19.85 -14.15 -10.53
CA GLN A 114 19.50 -15.46 -11.06
C GLN A 114 18.24 -15.44 -11.92
N PHE A 115 17.38 -14.44 -11.79
CA PHE A 115 16.25 -14.23 -12.69
C PHE A 115 16.68 -13.38 -13.88
N LYS A 116 17.28 -14.02 -14.88
CA LYS A 116 17.36 -13.42 -16.22
C LYS A 116 15.93 -13.37 -16.76
N ARG A 117 15.36 -12.18 -16.95
CA ARG A 117 14.15 -12.03 -17.79
C ARG A 117 14.50 -12.62 -19.15
N GLY A 118 13.95 -13.78 -19.47
CA GLY A 118 14.14 -14.40 -20.77
C GLY A 118 13.79 -13.38 -21.85
N SER A 119 14.71 -13.14 -22.78
CA SER A 119 14.54 -12.25 -23.93
C SER A 119 13.47 -12.72 -24.93
N ASN A 120 12.79 -13.83 -24.64
CA ASN A 120 11.89 -14.54 -25.56
C ASN A 120 10.44 -14.49 -25.08
N ALA A 121 9.96 -13.35 -24.59
CA ALA A 121 8.53 -13.08 -24.54
C ALA A 121 8.14 -12.38 -25.85
N THR A 122 8.17 -13.14 -26.95
CA THR A 122 7.56 -12.75 -28.21
C THR A 122 6.04 -12.74 -27.99
N THR A 123 5.45 -11.55 -27.97
CA THR A 123 4.01 -11.37 -28.25
C THR A 123 3.83 -11.35 -29.75
#